data_AF-G0A3X8-F1
#
_entry.id   AF-G0A3X8-F1
#
_cell.length_a   1.000
_cell.length_b   1.000
_cell.length_c   1.000
_cell.angle_alpha   90.00
_cell.angle_beta   90.00
_cell.angle_gamma   90.00
#
_symmetry.space_group_name_H-M   'P 1'
#
loop_
_entity.id
_entity.type
_entity.pdbx_description
1 polymer ?
#
loop_
_entity_poly.entity_id
_entity_poly.type
_entity_poly.pdbx_seq_one_letter_code
_entity_poly.pdbx_strand_id
1 'polypeptide(L)'
;MPFTPFHMGPGTAIKAVTGRYFSLTIFGFAQVAIDIEPLIRILRHERVLHGFTHTYLGALLFGLFALFIGKITCQWLLRTWNVFLNFKYLRWLQVNSNISWFAASTGAFIGTFSHVLLDSVMHADMQPFWPFSPSNDLLNWVPATWVYLLCSALGVFGLMGLIVIALWNKWTIEIE
;
A
#
# COMPACT_ATOMS: atom_id res chain seq x y z
N MET A 1 3.40 -14.34 5.68
CA MET A 1 4.56 -14.10 4.79
C MET A 1 4.94 -12.64 4.99
N PRO A 2 6.20 -12.28 5.25
CA PRO A 2 6.55 -10.87 5.37
C PRO A 2 6.44 -10.24 3.98
N PHE A 3 5.76 -9.10 3.86
CA PHE A 3 5.43 -8.45 2.59
C PHE A 3 4.39 -9.23 1.81
N THR A 4 3.12 -9.03 2.14
CA THR A 4 2.03 -9.64 1.38
C THR A 4 1.71 -8.76 0.16
N PRO A 5 2.12 -9.15 -1.08
CA PRO A 5 1.83 -8.35 -2.27
C PRO A 5 0.33 -8.20 -2.51
N PHE A 6 -0.49 -9.09 -1.92
CA PHE A 6 -1.95 -9.01 -1.96
C PHE A 6 -2.48 -7.66 -1.45
N HIS A 7 -1.89 -7.07 -0.41
CA HIS A 7 -2.37 -5.79 0.12
C HIS A 7 -2.22 -4.63 -0.87
N MET A 8 -1.36 -4.75 -1.88
CA MET A 8 -1.30 -3.79 -3.00
C MET A 8 -2.57 -3.78 -3.85
N GLY A 9 -3.39 -4.83 -3.79
CA GLY A 9 -4.61 -4.96 -4.56
C GLY A 9 -5.61 -3.84 -4.27
N PRO A 10 -6.11 -3.70 -3.04
CA PRO A 10 -6.95 -2.56 -2.64
C PRO A 10 -6.34 -1.21 -2.98
N GLY A 11 -5.03 -1.02 -2.73
CA GLY A 11 -4.34 0.22 -3.08
C GLY A 11 -4.40 0.54 -4.58
N THR A 12 -4.22 -0.47 -5.44
CA THR A 12 -4.30 -0.32 -6.90
C THR A 12 -5.71 0.04 -7.35
N ALA A 13 -6.74 -0.60 -6.78
CA ALA A 13 -8.13 -0.25 -7.05
C ALA A 13 -8.47 1.18 -6.63
N ILE A 14 -8.06 1.59 -5.42
CA ILE A 14 -8.25 2.96 -4.92
C ILE A 14 -7.54 3.95 -5.84
N LYS A 15 -6.31 3.66 -6.28
CA LYS A 15 -5.56 4.51 -7.21
C LYS A 15 -6.27 4.69 -8.54
N ALA A 16 -6.87 3.63 -9.08
CA ALA A 16 -7.63 3.68 -10.33
C ALA A 16 -8.83 4.64 -10.24
N VAL A 17 -9.52 4.63 -9.10
CA VAL A 17 -10.72 5.47 -8.89
C VAL A 17 -10.36 6.91 -8.51
N THR A 18 -9.40 7.09 -7.61
CA THR A 18 -9.10 8.40 -7.00
C THR A 18 -7.99 9.17 -7.73
N GLY A 19 -7.27 8.55 -8.66
CA GLY A 19 -6.29 9.21 -9.51
C GLY A 19 -5.23 9.97 -8.71
N ARG A 20 -5.17 11.30 -8.88
CA ARG A 20 -4.15 12.16 -8.26
C ARG A 20 -4.29 12.35 -6.74
N TYR A 21 -5.42 11.96 -6.15
CA TYR A 21 -5.70 12.14 -4.72
C TYR A 21 -5.14 11.04 -3.82
N PHE A 22 -4.53 10.01 -4.41
CA PHE A 22 -3.95 8.87 -3.71
C PHE A 22 -2.58 8.49 -4.28
N SER A 23 -1.61 8.28 -3.40
CA SER A 23 -0.27 7.84 -3.78
C SER A 23 -0.12 6.33 -3.59
N LEU A 24 -0.19 5.58 -4.70
CA LEU A 24 0.04 4.12 -4.69
C LEU A 24 1.46 3.75 -4.26
N THR A 25 2.46 4.59 -4.58
CA THR A 25 3.85 4.35 -4.17
C THR A 25 4.02 4.50 -2.67
N ILE A 26 3.38 5.50 -2.05
CA ILE A 26 3.43 5.68 -0.58
C ILE A 26 2.59 4.62 0.12
N PHE A 27 1.46 4.22 -0.46
CA PHE A 27 0.71 3.06 0.03
C PHE A 27 1.59 1.81 0.06
N GLY A 28 2.32 1.51 -1.02
CA GLY A 28 3.26 0.39 -1.06
C GLY A 28 4.41 0.52 -0.08
N PHE A 29 4.96 1.73 0.09
CA PHE A 29 5.94 2.01 1.12
C PHE A 29 5.39 1.70 2.52
N ALA A 30 4.14 2.06 2.81
CA ALA A 30 3.49 1.78 4.09
C ALA A 30 3.32 0.27 4.33
N GLN A 31 2.95 -0.52 3.31
CA GLN A 31 2.88 -1.99 3.41
C GLN A 31 4.23 -2.57 3.84
N VAL A 32 5.30 -2.16 3.15
CA VAL A 32 6.66 -2.61 3.46
C VAL A 32 7.07 -2.15 4.86
N ALA A 33 6.80 -0.89 5.23
CA ALA A 33 7.23 -0.35 6.50
C ALA A 33 6.64 -1.10 7.71
N ILE A 34 5.37 -1.50 7.64
CA ILE A 34 4.72 -2.31 8.68
C ILE A 34 5.31 -3.72 8.73
N ASP A 35 5.47 -4.35 7.56
CA ASP A 35 5.95 -5.74 7.45
C ASP A 35 7.43 -5.95 7.83
N ILE A 36 8.21 -4.89 8.06
CA ILE A 36 9.57 -5.01 8.58
C ILE A 36 9.58 -5.72 9.94
N GLU A 37 8.59 -5.47 10.81
CA GLU A 37 8.52 -6.15 12.12
C GLU A 37 8.35 -7.68 11.98
N PRO A 38 7.30 -8.20 11.31
CA PRO A 38 7.15 -9.64 11.15
C PRO A 38 8.30 -10.26 10.36
N LEU A 39 8.91 -9.55 9.40
CA LEU A 39 10.14 -10.03 8.75
C LEU A 39 11.24 -10.30 9.78
N ILE A 40 11.56 -9.31 10.61
CA ILE A 40 12.63 -9.44 11.62
C ILE A 40 12.32 -10.57 12.59
N ARG A 41 11.05 -10.70 13.02
CA ARG A 41 10.63 -11.74 13.96
C ARG A 41 10.65 -13.15 13.35
N ILE A 42 10.34 -13.28 12.05
CA ILE A 42 10.52 -14.53 11.31
C ILE A 42 12.01 -14.91 11.27
N LEU A 43 12.89 -13.96 10.96
CA LEU A 43 14.35 -14.19 10.93
C LEU A 43 14.92 -14.56 12.30
N ARG A 44 14.23 -14.19 13.39
CA ARG A 44 14.56 -14.55 14.77
C ARG A 44 13.87 -15.82 15.26
N HIS A 45 13.07 -16.48 14.42
CA HIS A 45 12.27 -17.66 14.79
C HIS A 45 11.33 -17.43 15.99
N GLU A 46 10.78 -16.22 16.11
CA GLU A 46 9.81 -15.89 17.16
C GLU A 46 8.44 -16.52 16.88
N ARG A 47 7.68 -16.82 17.95
CA ARG A 47 6.32 -17.39 17.84
C ARG A 47 5.25 -16.34 17.52
N VAL A 48 5.46 -15.10 17.94
CA VAL A 48 4.54 -13.97 17.74
C VAL A 48 5.20 -13.03 16.75
N LEU A 49 4.63 -12.93 15.55
CA LEU A 49 5.20 -12.18 14.44
C LEU A 49 4.65 -10.76 14.38
N HIS A 50 3.38 -10.58 14.69
CA HIS A 50 2.70 -9.30 14.62
C HIS A 50 2.73 -8.61 15.99
N GLY A 51 3.53 -7.56 16.11
CA GLY A 51 3.67 -6.80 17.35
C GLY A 51 3.15 -5.37 17.22
N PHE A 52 3.97 -4.41 17.65
CA PHE A 52 3.52 -3.02 17.80
C PHE A 52 3.10 -2.38 16.48
N THR A 53 3.82 -2.65 15.39
CA THR A 53 3.53 -2.06 14.07
C THR A 53 2.17 -2.50 13.52
N HIS A 54 1.67 -3.63 13.99
CA HIS A 54 0.39 -4.23 13.60
C HIS A 54 -0.76 -3.90 14.57
N THR A 55 -0.60 -2.85 15.38
CA THR A 55 -1.67 -2.24 16.18
C THR A 55 -2.21 -1.00 15.47
N TYR A 56 -3.44 -0.55 15.76
CA TYR A 56 -3.94 0.72 15.20
C TYR A 56 -3.14 1.95 15.66
N LEU A 57 -2.58 1.89 16.87
CA LEU A 57 -1.66 2.92 17.36
C LEU A 57 -0.34 2.90 16.58
N GLY A 58 0.22 1.71 16.34
CA GLY A 58 1.38 1.51 15.49
C GLY A 58 1.13 1.96 14.05
N ALA A 59 -0.03 1.62 13.48
CA ALA A 59 -0.44 2.05 12.15
C ALA A 59 -0.55 3.57 12.02
N LEU A 60 -0.98 4.28 13.06
CA LEU A 60 -0.97 5.74 13.09
C LEU A 60 0.47 6.28 13.04
N LEU A 61 1.36 5.77 13.90
CA LEU A 61 2.75 6.22 13.95
C LEU A 61 3.53 5.88 12.67
N PHE A 62 3.36 4.65 12.16
CA PHE A 62 3.97 4.24 10.90
C PHE A 62 3.30 4.91 9.69
N GLY A 63 2.04 5.34 9.81
CA GLY A 63 1.37 6.20 8.84
C GLY A 63 2.03 7.58 8.77
N LEU A 64 2.34 8.19 9.92
CA LEU A 64 3.13 9.43 9.97
C LEU A 64 4.54 9.22 9.41
N PHE A 65 5.22 8.12 9.77
CA PHE A 65 6.52 7.77 9.21
C PHE A 65 6.46 7.63 7.67
N ALA A 66 5.49 6.89 7.13
CA ALA A 66 5.28 6.73 5.70
C ALA A 66 4.90 8.06 5.00
N LEU A 67 4.15 8.93 5.67
CA LEU A 67 3.81 10.25 5.15
C LEU A 67 5.07 11.11 4.94
N PHE A 68 5.95 11.22 5.93
CA PHE A 68 7.12 12.08 5.84
C PHE A 68 8.28 11.41 5.09
N ILE A 69 8.69 10.23 5.53
CA ILE A 69 9.84 9.50 4.96
C ILE A 69 9.46 8.90 3.62
N GLY A 70 8.31 8.23 3.55
CA GLY A 70 7.82 7.62 2.31
C GLY A 70 7.61 8.65 1.21
N LYS A 71 7.17 9.89 1.51
CA LYS A 71 7.10 10.96 0.50
C LYS A 71 8.47 11.32 -0.05
N ILE A 72 9.49 11.50 0.80
CA ILE A 72 10.84 11.84 0.34
C ILE A 72 11.40 10.69 -0.52
N THR A 73 11.35 9.47 0.00
CA THR A 73 11.89 8.28 -0.68
C THR A 73 11.15 7.97 -1.97
N CYS A 74 9.81 7.97 -1.98
CA CYS A 74 9.03 7.69 -3.18
C CYS A 74 9.23 8.75 -4.27
N GLN A 75 9.28 10.04 -3.92
CA GLN A 75 9.57 11.08 -4.92
C GLN A 75 10.97 10.91 -5.51
N TRP A 76 11.96 10.58 -4.69
CA TRP A 76 13.31 10.29 -5.18
C TRP A 76 13.31 9.08 -6.12
N LEU A 77 12.68 7.98 -5.73
CA LEU A 77 12.54 6.78 -6.57
C LEU A 77 11.83 7.08 -7.90
N LEU A 78 10.74 7.86 -7.89
CA LEU A 78 10.01 8.23 -9.10
C LEU A 78 10.82 9.15 -10.03
N ARG A 79 11.63 10.07 -9.46
CA ARG A 79 12.55 10.89 -10.26
C ARG A 79 13.62 10.04 -10.93
N THR A 80 14.23 9.13 -10.15
CA THR A 80 15.22 8.18 -10.66
C THR A 80 14.63 7.28 -11.75
N TRP A 81 13.41 6.77 -11.55
CA TRP A 81 12.65 6.02 -12.55
C TRP A 81 12.49 6.82 -13.85
N ASN A 82 12.05 8.08 -13.77
CA ASN A 82 11.86 8.92 -14.95
C ASN A 82 13.17 9.20 -15.70
N VAL A 83 14.31 9.32 -15.00
CA VAL A 83 15.64 9.46 -15.61
C VAL A 83 15.98 8.22 -16.43
N PHE A 84 15.78 7.02 -15.87
CA PHE A 84 16.02 5.76 -16.58
C PHE A 84 15.10 5.56 -17.80
N LEU A 85 13.90 6.15 -17.78
CA LEU A 85 12.94 6.05 -18.88
C LEU A 85 13.07 7.15 -19.95
N ASN A 86 14.10 8.00 -19.89
CA ASN A 86 14.26 9.10 -20.87
C ASN A 86 14.60 8.64 -22.30
N PHE A 87 14.63 7.33 -22.56
CA PHE A 87 14.76 6.75 -23.89
C PHE A 87 13.46 6.89 -24.71
N LYS A 88 13.59 7.17 -26.02
CA LYS A 88 12.48 7.48 -26.94
C LYS A 88 11.27 6.55 -26.82
N TYR A 89 11.51 5.24 -26.68
CA TYR A 89 10.45 4.22 -26.65
C TYR A 89 9.82 4.00 -25.27
N LEU A 90 10.41 4.55 -24.20
CA LEU A 90 9.98 4.35 -22.81
C LEU A 90 9.40 5.60 -22.16
N ARG A 91 9.44 6.77 -22.82
CA ARG A 91 8.92 8.04 -22.27
C ARG A 91 7.46 7.97 -21.83
N TRP A 92 6.65 7.13 -22.49
CA TRP A 92 5.25 6.95 -22.14
C TRP A 92 5.02 6.27 -20.77
N LEU A 93 6.06 5.66 -20.18
CA LEU A 93 6.05 5.10 -18.83
C LEU A 93 6.49 6.10 -17.75
N GLN A 94 6.87 7.33 -18.13
CA GLN A 94 7.19 8.37 -17.16
C GLN A 94 5.94 8.78 -16.38
N VAL A 95 6.13 9.09 -15.10
CA VAL A 95 5.05 9.45 -14.19
C VAL A 95 5.31 10.78 -13.52
N ASN A 96 4.27 11.46 -13.03
CA ASN A 96 4.50 12.65 -12.21
C ASN A 96 5.18 12.27 -10.90
N SER A 97 6.41 12.75 -10.70
CA SER A 97 7.22 12.45 -9.53
C SER A 97 6.94 13.37 -8.33
N ASN A 98 6.15 14.43 -8.50
CA ASN A 98 5.75 15.32 -7.43
C ASN A 98 4.50 14.76 -6.73
N ILE A 99 4.65 14.34 -5.48
CA ILE A 99 3.55 13.77 -4.70
C ILE A 99 3.02 14.87 -3.76
N SER A 100 1.76 15.24 -3.92
CA SER A 100 1.12 16.21 -3.03
C SER A 100 1.02 15.66 -1.60
N TRP A 101 1.00 16.54 -0.60
CA TRP A 101 0.83 16.14 0.80
C TRP A 101 -0.49 15.40 1.04
N PHE A 102 -1.56 15.79 0.34
CA PHE A 102 -2.84 15.10 0.43
C PHE A 102 -2.76 13.68 -0.11
N ALA A 103 -2.19 13.48 -1.31
CA ALA A 103 -2.01 12.14 -1.89
C ALA A 103 -1.05 11.26 -1.07
N ALA A 104 -0.04 11.87 -0.45
CA ALA A 104 0.86 11.18 0.46
C ALA A 104 0.14 10.74 1.74
N SER A 105 -0.67 11.61 2.32
CA SER A 105 -1.45 11.32 3.53
C SER A 105 -2.44 10.19 3.30
N THR A 106 -3.22 10.26 2.22
CA THR A 106 -4.18 9.19 1.88
C THR A 106 -3.47 7.87 1.59
N GLY A 107 -2.37 7.87 0.83
CA GLY A 107 -1.56 6.68 0.59
C GLY A 107 -1.02 6.06 1.87
N ALA A 108 -0.47 6.88 2.76
CA ALA A 108 0.14 6.43 4.01
C ALA A 108 -0.88 5.84 4.99
N PHE A 109 -1.92 6.61 5.35
CA PHE A 109 -2.88 6.20 6.38
C PHE A 109 -3.84 5.13 5.91
N ILE A 110 -4.34 5.21 4.66
CA ILE A 110 -5.13 4.08 4.12
C ILE A 110 -4.23 2.85 4.03
N GLY A 111 -2.96 3.01 3.67
CA GLY A 111 -1.96 1.94 3.66
C GLY A 111 -1.85 1.23 4.99
N THR A 112 -1.49 1.97 6.04
CA THR A 112 -1.24 1.37 7.35
C THR A 112 -2.49 0.81 8.01
N PHE A 113 -3.62 1.52 7.95
CA PHE A 113 -4.86 1.05 8.56
C PHE A 113 -5.47 -0.13 7.83
N SER A 114 -5.44 -0.14 6.48
CA SER A 114 -5.94 -1.30 5.73
C SER A 114 -5.08 -2.54 5.94
N HIS A 115 -3.75 -2.37 6.08
CA HIS A 115 -2.84 -3.46 6.42
C HIS A 115 -3.23 -4.13 7.73
N VAL A 116 -3.31 -3.35 8.82
CA VAL A 116 -3.70 -3.87 10.14
C VAL A 116 -5.09 -4.49 10.10
N LEU A 117 -6.05 -3.87 9.42
CA LEU A 117 -7.41 -4.41 9.29
C LEU A 117 -7.42 -5.79 8.61
N LEU A 118 -6.76 -5.92 7.46
CA LEU A 118 -6.75 -7.15 6.68
C LEU A 118 -5.99 -8.27 7.42
N ASP A 119 -4.84 -7.97 8.02
CA ASP A 119 -4.09 -8.93 8.82
C ASP A 119 -4.84 -9.36 10.08
N SER A 120 -5.61 -8.46 10.70
CA SER A 120 -6.44 -8.81 11.87
C SER A 120 -7.47 -9.88 11.54
N VAL A 121 -7.96 -9.95 10.29
CA VAL A 121 -8.88 -11.02 9.87
C VAL A 121 -8.15 -12.35 9.68
N MET A 122 -6.88 -12.33 9.28
CA MET A 122 -6.14 -13.50 8.81
C MET A 122 -5.20 -14.13 9.85
N HIS A 123 -4.68 -13.35 10.79
CA HIS A 123 -3.55 -13.77 11.64
C HIS A 123 -3.95 -13.87 13.12
N ALA A 124 -3.74 -15.06 13.68
CA ALA A 124 -4.18 -15.39 15.04
C ALA A 124 -3.37 -14.71 16.15
N ASP A 125 -2.15 -14.24 15.85
CA ASP A 125 -1.26 -13.54 16.77
C ASP A 125 -1.43 -12.01 16.76
N MET A 126 -2.34 -11.49 15.94
CA MET A 126 -2.67 -10.06 15.88
C MET A 126 -3.35 -9.57 17.17
N GLN A 127 -2.97 -8.37 17.61
CA GLN A 127 -3.58 -7.66 18.74
C GLN A 127 -3.86 -6.20 18.35
N PRO A 128 -4.85 -5.92 17.47
CA PRO A 128 -4.98 -4.62 16.81
C PRO A 128 -5.21 -3.44 17.76
N PHE A 129 -5.81 -3.68 18.94
CA PHE A 129 -6.13 -2.66 19.93
C PHE A 129 -5.12 -2.57 21.09
N TRP A 130 -3.99 -3.26 21.02
CA TRP A 130 -2.95 -3.16 22.05
C TRP A 130 -2.40 -1.71 22.11
N PRO A 131 -2.14 -1.13 23.31
CA PRO A 131 -2.11 -1.74 24.64
C PRO A 131 -3.45 -1.75 25.39
N PHE A 132 -4.54 -1.28 24.79
CA PHE A 132 -5.84 -1.18 25.45
C PHE A 132 -6.55 -2.53 25.56
N SER A 133 -6.42 -3.38 24.54
CA SER A 133 -6.91 -4.77 24.56
C SER A 133 -5.98 -5.70 23.80
N PRO A 134 -5.69 -6.90 24.32
CA PRO A 134 -5.00 -7.95 23.57
C PRO A 134 -5.95 -8.74 22.65
N SER A 135 -7.26 -8.48 22.67
CA SER A 135 -8.23 -9.23 21.86
C SER A 135 -8.16 -8.85 20.37
N ASN A 136 -8.48 -9.83 19.53
CA ASN A 136 -8.71 -9.64 18.11
C ASN A 136 -10.04 -10.26 17.71
N ASP A 137 -11.11 -9.47 17.84
CA ASP A 137 -12.47 -9.92 17.52
C ASP A 137 -12.72 -10.03 16.01
N LEU A 138 -11.78 -9.55 15.18
CA LEU A 138 -11.86 -9.59 13.71
C LEU A 138 -11.39 -10.93 13.13
N LEU A 139 -10.67 -11.73 13.93
CA LEU A 139 -10.08 -12.99 13.49
C LEU A 139 -11.15 -13.93 12.92
N ASN A 140 -10.94 -14.41 11.71
CA ASN A 140 -11.85 -15.30 10.99
C ASN A 140 -13.27 -14.73 10.72
N TRP A 141 -13.46 -13.42 10.70
CA TRP A 141 -14.69 -12.81 10.19
C TRP A 141 -15.05 -13.32 8.78
N VAL A 142 -14.02 -13.52 7.96
CA VAL A 142 -14.08 -14.28 6.72
C VAL A 142 -12.84 -15.18 6.63
N PRO A 143 -12.89 -16.32 5.92
CA PRO A 143 -11.70 -17.14 5.72
C PRO A 143 -10.61 -16.36 4.98
N ALA A 144 -9.34 -16.54 5.38
CA ALA A 144 -8.19 -15.84 4.77
C ALA A 144 -8.13 -15.98 3.23
N THR A 145 -8.58 -17.12 2.70
CA THR A 145 -8.70 -17.33 1.24
C THR A 145 -9.57 -16.27 0.56
N TRP A 146 -10.66 -15.84 1.18
CA TRP A 146 -11.53 -14.78 0.64
C TRP A 146 -10.86 -13.41 0.70
N VAL A 147 -10.06 -13.14 1.73
CA VAL A 147 -9.25 -11.92 1.81
C VAL A 147 -8.24 -11.87 0.67
N TYR A 148 -7.53 -12.97 0.41
CA TYR A 148 -6.61 -13.07 -0.73
C TYR A 148 -7.33 -12.90 -2.07
N LEU A 149 -8.48 -13.57 -2.27
CA LEU A 149 -9.26 -13.45 -3.50
C LEU A 149 -9.75 -12.01 -3.74
N LEU A 150 -10.26 -11.36 -2.70
CA LEU A 150 -10.70 -9.96 -2.77
C LEU A 150 -9.52 -9.05 -3.15
N CYS A 151 -8.39 -9.21 -2.47
CA CYS A 151 -7.18 -8.44 -2.75
C CYS A 151 -6.69 -8.66 -4.19
N SER A 152 -6.61 -9.92 -4.65
CA SER A 152 -6.24 -10.25 -6.02
C SER A 152 -7.20 -9.65 -7.05
N ALA A 153 -8.51 -9.77 -6.83
CA ALA A 153 -9.52 -9.20 -7.71
C ALA A 153 -9.39 -7.68 -7.80
N LEU A 154 -9.28 -6.99 -6.66
CA LEU A 154 -9.06 -5.54 -6.62
C LEU A 154 -7.76 -5.13 -7.32
N GLY A 155 -6.69 -5.92 -7.17
CA GLY A 155 -5.43 -5.69 -7.89
C GLY A 155 -5.59 -5.80 -9.40
N VAL A 156 -6.22 -6.87 -9.89
CA VAL A 156 -6.47 -7.09 -11.33
C VAL A 156 -7.35 -5.98 -11.91
N PHE A 157 -8.53 -5.73 -11.32
CA PHE A 157 -9.44 -4.71 -11.82
C PHE A 157 -8.88 -3.30 -11.70
N GLY A 158 -8.16 -3.00 -10.61
CA GLY A 158 -7.47 -1.73 -10.44
C GLY A 158 -6.41 -1.50 -11.51
N LEU A 159 -5.59 -2.52 -11.80
CA LEU A 159 -4.56 -2.43 -12.84
C LEU A 159 -5.18 -2.26 -14.22
N MET A 160 -6.23 -3.02 -14.54
CA MET A 160 -6.99 -2.86 -15.79
C MET A 160 -7.53 -1.44 -15.93
N GLY A 161 -8.12 -0.89 -14.87
CA GLY A 161 -8.60 0.49 -14.85
C GLY A 161 -7.49 1.51 -15.11
N LEU A 162 -6.33 1.35 -14.48
CA LEU A 162 -5.17 2.23 -14.72
C LEU A 162 -4.65 2.15 -16.15
N ILE A 163 -4.61 0.95 -16.75
CA ILE A 163 -4.22 0.77 -18.14
C ILE A 163 -5.22 1.46 -19.07
N VAL A 164 -6.53 1.28 -18.84
CA VAL A 164 -7.57 1.93 -19.64
C VAL A 164 -7.44 3.45 -19.58
N ILE A 165 -7.26 4.03 -18.39
CA ILE A 165 -7.06 5.48 -18.20
C ILE A 165 -5.77 5.95 -18.89
N ALA A 166 -4.68 5.21 -18.75
CA ALA A 166 -3.40 5.56 -19.37
C ALA A 166 -3.48 5.53 -20.91
N LEU A 167 -4.16 4.53 -21.47
CA LEU A 167 -4.45 4.48 -22.89
C LEU A 167 -5.35 5.65 -23.29
N TRP A 168 -6.47 5.88 -22.59
CA TRP A 168 -7.39 6.97 -22.89
C TRP A 168 -6.67 8.32 -23.01
N ASN A 169 -5.85 8.68 -22.01
CA ASN A 169 -5.08 9.93 -22.00
C ASN A 169 -4.04 10.03 -23.13
N LYS A 170 -3.60 8.91 -23.71
CA LYS A 170 -2.68 8.89 -24.85
C LYS A 170 -3.40 9.11 -26.19
N TRP A 171 -4.66 8.69 -26.29
CA TRP A 171 -5.42 8.68 -27.56
C TRP A 171 -6.45 9.81 -27.66
N THR A 172 -6.84 10.45 -26.56
CA THR A 172 -7.58 11.71 -26.63
C THR A 172 -6.67 12.79 -27.19
N ILE A 173 -6.89 13.11 -28.46
CA ILE A 173 -6.40 14.32 -29.11
C ILE A 173 -6.94 15.51 -28.31
N GLU A 174 -6.07 16.26 -27.64
CA GLU A 174 -6.42 17.58 -27.14
C GLU A 174 -6.78 18.43 -28.36
N ILE A 175 -8.08 18.68 -28.57
CA ILE A 175 -8.53 19.74 -29.47
C ILE A 175 -8.44 21.01 -28.62
N GLU A 176 -7.52 21.90 -29.00
CA GLU A 176 -7.15 23.16 -28.33
C GLU A 176 -8.34 23.98 -27.82
#